data_AF-T1AYT2-F1
#
_entry.id   AF-T1AYT2-F1
#
_cell.length_a   1.000
_cell.length_b   1.000
_cell.length_c   1.000
_cell.angle_alpha   90.00
_cell.angle_beta   90.00
_cell.angle_gamma   90.00
#
_symmetry.space_group_name_H-M   'P 1'
#
loop_
_entity.id
_entity.type
_entity.pdbx_description
1 polymer ?
#
loop_
_entity_poly.entity_id
_entity_poly.type
_entity_poly.pdbx_seq_one_letter_code
_entity_poly.pdbx_strand_id
1 'polypeptide(L)' 'MTATRTAPRLSKSKLMACRQCPRRLWLEWHRPDLRDDTTATQAAFGQGHAVGQVARQLY' A
#
# COMPACT_ATOMS: atom_id res chain seq x y z
N MET A 1 12.57 27.86 -19.55
CA MET A 1 12.75 27.35 -18.17
C MET A 1 11.63 26.36 -17.86
N THR A 2 11.85 25.07 -18.10
CA THR A 2 10.85 24.02 -17.82
C THR A 2 11.07 23.50 -16.40
N ALA A 3 10.10 23.76 -15.51
CA ALA A 3 10.13 23.26 -14.15
C ALA A 3 9.98 21.73 -14.16
N THR A 4 11.00 21.02 -13.68
CA THR A 4 10.94 19.57 -13.49
C THR A 4 10.00 19.26 -12.32
N ARG A 5 8.80 18.74 -12.61
CA ARG A 5 7.85 18.35 -11.57
C ARG A 5 8.35 17.09 -10.87
N THR A 6 8.85 17.22 -9.64
CA THR A 6 9.23 16.07 -8.82
C THR A 6 7.97 15.30 -8.42
N ALA A 7 7.79 14.11 -8.99
CA ALA A 7 6.72 13.22 -8.58
C ALA A 7 7.00 12.70 -7.15
N PRO A 8 5.98 12.58 -6.30
CA PRO A 8 6.15 12.07 -4.95
C PRO A 8 6.61 10.60 -4.94
N ARG A 9 7.49 10.26 -4.00
CA ARG A 9 7.99 8.88 -3.85
C ARG A 9 6.92 8.00 -3.21
N LEU A 10 6.38 7.05 -3.99
CA LEU A 10 5.44 6.05 -3.52
C LEU A 10 6.17 4.76 -3.14
N SER A 11 5.87 4.21 -1.97
CA SER A 11 6.25 2.83 -1.64
C SER A 11 5.50 1.85 -2.56
N LYS A 12 5.96 0.60 -2.64
CA LYS A 12 5.27 -0.48 -3.36
C LYS A 12 3.79 -0.58 -2.97
N SER A 13 3.49 -0.51 -1.67
CA SER A 13 2.13 -0.54 -1.14
C SER A 13 1.30 0.66 -1.61
N LYS A 14 1.84 1.89 -1.54
CA LYS A 14 1.16 3.10 -2.00
C LYS A 14 0.91 3.12 -3.51
N LEU A 15 1.84 2.57 -4.30
CA LEU A 15 1.65 2.41 -5.74
C LEU A 15 0.50 1.44 -6.04
N MET A 16 0.43 0.32 -5.32
CA MET A 16 -0.68 -0.63 -5.43
C MET A 16 -2.01 -0.03 -4.98
N ALA A 17 -2.02 0.71 -3.87
CA ALA A 17 -3.20 1.43 -3.41
C ALA A 17 -3.70 2.41 -4.48
N CYS A 18 -2.82 3.18 -5.11
CA CYS A 18 -3.16 4.08 -6.21
C CYS A 18 -3.78 3.36 -7.41
N ARG A 19 -3.21 2.20 -7.78
CA ARG A 19 -3.69 1.39 -8.91
C ARG A 19 -5.04 0.74 -8.65
N GLN A 20 -5.31 0.35 -7.41
CA GLN A 20 -6.60 -0.22 -7.00
C GLN A 20 -7.67 0.86 -6.86
N CYS A 21 -7.34 1.94 -6.16
CA CYS A 21 -8.23 3.06 -5.91
C CYS A 21 -7.41 4.32 -5.57
N PRO A 22 -7.37 5.34 -6.43
CA PRO A 22 -6.64 6.58 -6.15
C PRO A 22 -7.08 7.27 -4.85
N ARG A 23 -8.36 7.14 -4.47
CA ARG A 23 -8.90 7.65 -3.19
C ARG A 23 -8.29 6.95 -1.99
N ARG A 24 -7.99 5.65 -2.07
CA ARG A 24 -7.28 4.91 -1.01
C ARG A 24 -5.89 5.49 -0.76
N LEU A 25 -5.13 5.76 -1.82
CA LEU A 25 -3.82 6.43 -1.70
C LEU A 25 -3.96 7.82 -1.05
N TRP A 26 -4.98 8.58 -1.47
CA TRP A 26 -5.22 9.91 -0.90
C TRP A 26 -5.52 9.84 0.61
N LEU A 27 -6.36 8.90 1.05
CA LEU A 27 -6.65 8.67 2.47
C LEU A 27 -5.40 8.23 3.24
N GLU A 28 -4.63 7.28 2.70
CA GLU A 28 -3.37 6.82 3.31
C GLU A 28 -2.35 7.93 3.54
N TRP A 29 -2.36 8.98 2.71
CA TRP A 29 -1.45 10.11 2.86
C TRP A 29 -2.03 11.20 3.75
N HIS A 30 -3.23 11.66 3.44
CA HIS A 30 -3.77 12.89 4.03
C HIS A 30 -4.67 12.66 5.24
N ARG A 31 -5.31 11.49 5.35
CA ARG A 31 -6.34 11.17 6.36
C ARG A 31 -6.31 9.67 6.73
N PRO A 32 -5.21 9.17 7.34
CA PRO A 32 -5.08 7.75 7.67
C PRO A 32 -6.12 7.27 8.69
N ASP A 33 -6.66 8.18 9.49
CA ASP A 33 -7.76 8.00 10.44
C ASP A 33 -9.08 7.58 9.78
N LEU A 34 -9.30 7.98 8.53
CA LEU A 34 -10.50 7.65 7.75
C LEU A 34 -10.32 6.38 6.89
N ARG A 35 -9.17 5.73 6.97
CA ARG A 35 -8.92 4.49 6.23
C ARG A 35 -9.61 3.34 6.95
N ASP A 36 -10.64 2.80 6.32
CA ASP A 36 -11.34 1.61 6.79
C ASP A 36 -10.93 0.41 5.93
N ASP A 37 -9.97 -0.36 6.44
CA ASP A 37 -9.60 -1.64 5.86
C ASP A 37 -10.46 -2.73 6.52
N THR A 38 -11.27 -3.44 5.74
CA THR A 38 -12.13 -4.50 6.27
C THR A 38 -11.33 -5.60 6.95
N THR A 39 -11.95 -6.30 7.92
CA THR A 39 -11.33 -7.43 8.61
C THR A 39 -10.81 -8.50 7.63
N ALA A 40 -11.55 -8.77 6.55
CA ALA A 40 -11.12 -9.68 5.49
C ALA A 40 -9.84 -9.20 4.77
N THR A 41 -9.73 -7.90 4.52
CA THR A 41 -8.54 -7.30 3.89
C THR A 41 -7.32 -7.44 4.80
N GLN A 42 -7.47 -7.16 6.10
CA GLN A 42 -6.40 -7.34 7.08
C GLN A 42 -5.97 -8.81 7.22
N ALA A 43 -6.93 -9.73 7.22
CA ALA A 43 -6.66 -11.16 7.26
C ALA A 43 -5.85 -11.63 6.02
N ALA A 44 -6.21 -11.16 4.83
CA ALA A 44 -5.48 -11.47 3.60
C ALA A 44 -4.03 -10.95 3.65
N PHE A 45 -3.81 -9.74 4.18
CA PHE A 45 -2.46 -9.23 4.40
C PHE A 45 -1.67 -10.10 5.37
N GLY A 46 -2.26 -10.46 6.51
CA GLY A 46 -1.66 -11.35 7.50
C GLY A 46 -1.24 -12.70 6.90
N GLN A 47 -2.12 -13.32 6.10
CA GLN A 47 -1.81 -14.56 5.41
C GLN A 47 -0.65 -14.40 4.41
N GLY A 48 -0.65 -13.33 3.62
CA GLY A 48 0.45 -13.03 2.70
C GLY A 48 1.79 -12.83 3.42
N HIS A 49 1.79 -12.19 4.58
CA HIS A 49 2.99 -12.04 5.40
C HIS A 49 3.48 -13.38 5.94
N ALA A 50 2.59 -14.23 6.44
CA ALA A 50 2.95 -15.56 6.95
C ALA A 50 3.59 -16.42 5.85
N VAL A 51 3.00 -16.46 4.66
CA VAL A 51 3.58 -17.15 3.50
C VAL A 51 4.95 -16.57 3.13
N GLY A 52 5.10 -15.25 3.15
CA GLY A 52 6.37 -14.59 2.88
C GLY A 52 7.47 -14.93 3.89
N GLN A 53 7.14 -15.10 5.17
CA GLN A 53 8.10 -15.57 6.18
C GLN A 53 8.56 -17.00 5.91
N VAL A 54 7.63 -17.90 5.58
CA VAL A 54 7.96 -19.28 5.23
C VAL A 54 8.85 -19.32 3.98
N ALA A 55 8.53 -18.55 2.94
CA ALA A 55 9.31 -18.52 1.71
C ALA A 55 10.78 -18.11 1.97
N ARG A 56 11.02 -17.13 2.84
CA ARG A 56 12.38 -16.68 3.24
C ARG A 56 13.17 -17.71 4.06
N GLN A 57 12.50 -18.70 4.64
CA GLN A 57 13.18 -19.79 5.36
C GLN A 57 13.55 -20.93 4.40
N LEU A 58 12.81 -21.08 3.30
CA LEU A 58 13.00 -22.15 2.32
C LEU A 58 13.97 -21.78 1.19
N TYR A 59 14.17 -20.48 0.93
CA TYR A 59 15.02 -19.92 -0.13
C TYR A 59 15.90 -18.79 0.42
#